data_AF-A0A3S5DP83-F1
#
_entry.id   AF-A0A3S5DP83-F1
#
_cell.length_a   1.000
_cell.length_b   1.000
_cell.length_c   1.000
_cell.angle_alpha   90.00
_cell.angle_beta   90.00
_cell.angle_gamma   90.00
#
_symmetry.space_group_name_H-M   'P 1'
#
loop_
_entity.id
_entity.type
_entity.pdbx_description
1 polymer ?
#
loop_
_entity_poly.entity_id
_entity_poly.type
_entity_poly.pdbx_seq_one_letter_code
_entity_poly.pdbx_strand_id
1 'polypeptide(L)'
;MTIKKTALAASIGAAVALTSFASQAEITVLKQDPQAGNPLSRLNFTVGGSIRPQFQNMAGDDGKNGYKRNGFDGGTRFRFAADYYLFDDISWVSYYELGVNFPAMFNWDNHYADGANDTTRRMLYTGLKAIPGVR
;
A
#
# COMPACT_ATOMS: atom_id res chain seq x y z
N MET A 1 5.53 -43.60 -12.02
CA MET A 1 5.70 -42.19 -12.47
C MET A 1 5.35 -41.22 -11.34
N THR A 2 5.97 -41.39 -10.16
CA THR A 2 5.50 -40.75 -8.90
C THR A 2 6.48 -39.69 -8.41
N ILE A 3 7.77 -39.87 -8.66
CA ILE A 3 8.87 -38.95 -8.26
C ILE A 3 8.76 -37.57 -8.96
N LYS A 4 8.17 -37.51 -10.17
CA LYS A 4 8.06 -36.27 -10.95
C LYS A 4 7.03 -35.28 -10.37
N LYS A 5 6.00 -35.75 -9.66
CA LYS A 5 4.94 -34.87 -9.11
C LYS A 5 5.36 -34.19 -7.80
N THR A 6 6.09 -34.90 -6.94
CA THR A 6 6.60 -34.37 -5.66
C THR A 6 7.72 -33.35 -5.85
N ALA A 7 8.65 -33.58 -6.79
CA ALA A 7 9.69 -32.61 -7.12
C ALA A 7 9.12 -31.33 -7.74
N LEU A 8 8.06 -31.44 -8.57
CA LEU A 8 7.37 -30.30 -9.15
C LEU A 8 6.59 -29.50 -8.10
N ALA A 9 5.90 -30.18 -7.18
CA ALA A 9 5.19 -29.51 -6.08
C ALA A 9 6.15 -28.78 -5.12
N ALA A 10 7.30 -29.39 -4.80
CA ALA A 10 8.32 -28.77 -3.96
C ALA A 10 8.98 -27.55 -4.62
N SER A 11 9.24 -27.60 -5.93
CA SER A 11 9.82 -26.47 -6.67
C SER A 11 8.82 -25.31 -6.84
N ILE A 12 7.52 -25.59 -7.01
CA ILE A 12 6.48 -24.55 -7.02
C ILE A 12 6.32 -23.90 -5.64
N GLY A 13 6.31 -24.70 -4.56
CA GLY A 13 6.25 -24.18 -3.19
C GLY A 13 7.45 -23.29 -2.84
N ALA A 14 8.65 -23.67 -3.27
CA ALA A 14 9.86 -22.86 -3.12
C ALA A 14 9.81 -21.57 -3.96
N ALA A 15 9.28 -21.63 -5.19
CA ALA A 15 9.13 -20.45 -6.05
C ALA A 15 8.13 -19.43 -5.48
N VAL A 16 7.00 -19.88 -4.91
CA VAL A 16 6.00 -19.00 -4.26
C VAL A 16 6.54 -18.37 -2.98
N ALA A 17 7.40 -19.08 -2.23
CA ALA A 17 8.06 -18.54 -1.04
C ALA A 17 9.14 -17.48 -1.37
N LEU A 18 9.72 -17.54 -2.58
CA LEU A 18 10.76 -16.60 -3.03
C LEU A 18 10.19 -15.35 -3.72
N THR A 19 8.91 -15.34 -4.09
CA THR A 19 8.24 -14.14 -4.59
C THR A 19 7.70 -13.35 -3.40
N SER A 20 8.43 -12.31 -2.99
CA SER A 20 7.97 -11.29 -2.04
C SER A 20 6.79 -10.51 -2.65
N PHE A 21 5.59 -11.08 -2.56
CA PHE A 21 4.37 -10.39 -2.94
C PHE A 21 4.24 -9.15 -2.06
N ALA A 22 4.04 -7.97 -2.68
CA ALA A 22 3.56 -6.83 -1.93
C ALA A 22 2.21 -7.23 -1.33
N SER A 23 2.14 -7.38 -0.01
CA SER A 23 0.87 -7.61 0.67
C SER A 23 0.06 -6.33 0.49
N GLN A 24 -0.96 -6.38 -0.36
CA GLN A 24 -1.90 -5.28 -0.52
C GLN A 24 -3.21 -5.67 0.15
N ALA A 25 -3.79 -4.73 0.88
CA ALA A 25 -5.09 -4.88 1.48
C ALA A 25 -5.85 -3.56 1.31
N GLU A 26 -7.16 -3.67 1.11
CA GLU A 26 -8.09 -2.55 1.11
C GLU A 26 -9.35 -2.97 1.86
N ILE A 27 -9.84 -2.08 2.70
CA ILE A 27 -11.03 -2.26 3.53
C ILE A 27 -11.93 -1.06 3.29
N THR A 28 -13.18 -1.31 2.92
CA THR A 28 -14.22 -0.29 2.97
C THR A 28 -14.71 -0.16 4.40
N VAL A 29 -14.36 0.95 5.05
CA VAL A 29 -14.73 1.25 6.43
C VAL A 29 -16.16 1.77 6.50
N LEU A 30 -16.53 2.63 5.54
CA LEU A 30 -17.89 3.11 5.36
C LEU A 30 -18.28 2.90 3.90
N LYS A 31 -19.40 2.21 3.68
CA LYS A 31 -19.97 2.02 2.35
C LYS A 31 -21.10 3.02 2.17
N GLN A 32 -21.04 3.78 1.08
CA GLN A 32 -22.09 4.73 0.74
C GLN A 32 -23.41 4.00 0.45
N ASP A 33 -24.46 4.42 1.14
CA ASP A 33 -25.86 4.02 0.99
C ASP A 33 -26.75 5.22 1.35
N PRO A 34 -26.96 6.20 0.44
CA PRO A 34 -27.49 7.51 0.81
C PRO A 34 -28.91 7.44 1.40
N GLN A 35 -29.07 7.93 2.63
CA GLN A 35 -30.35 8.00 3.33
C GLN A 35 -30.66 9.43 3.78
N ALA A 36 -31.94 9.79 3.73
CA ALA A 36 -32.40 11.10 4.17
C ALA A 36 -32.07 11.32 5.64
N GLY A 37 -31.51 12.49 5.98
CA GLY A 37 -31.15 12.86 7.36
C GLY A 37 -29.88 12.20 7.92
N ASN A 38 -29.16 11.36 7.16
CA ASN A 38 -27.91 10.74 7.62
C ASN A 38 -26.71 11.20 6.75
N PRO A 39 -25.87 12.13 7.23
CA PRO A 39 -24.70 12.60 6.47
C PRO A 39 -23.67 11.50 6.15
N LEU A 40 -23.41 10.57 7.07
CA LEU A 40 -22.40 9.52 6.88
C LEU A 40 -22.81 8.49 5.83
N SER A 41 -24.11 8.34 5.60
CA SER A 41 -24.65 7.47 4.55
C SER A 41 -24.17 7.85 3.14
N ARG A 42 -23.74 9.11 2.96
CA ARG A 42 -23.23 9.64 1.70
C ARG A 42 -21.73 9.42 1.51
N LEU A 43 -21.04 8.90 2.51
CA LEU A 43 -19.59 8.71 2.50
C LEU A 43 -19.24 7.26 2.15
N ASN A 44 -18.47 7.09 1.08
CA ASN A 44 -17.67 5.88 0.87
C ASN A 44 -16.23 6.17 1.33
N PHE A 45 -15.79 5.48 2.39
CA PHE A 45 -14.44 5.62 2.94
C PHE A 45 -13.71 4.30 2.87
N THR A 46 -12.58 4.27 2.15
CA THR A 46 -11.71 3.11 2.03
C THR A 46 -10.34 3.41 2.62
N VAL A 47 -9.80 2.41 3.32
CA VAL A 47 -8.44 2.40 3.82
C VAL A 47 -7.74 1.20 3.23
N GLY A 48 -6.60 1.43 2.59
CA GLY A 48 -5.81 0.37 2.02
C GLY A 48 -4.34 0.67 2.07
N GLY A 49 -3.54 -0.12 1.38
CA GLY A 49 -2.10 0.09 1.37
C GLY A 49 -1.32 -1.14 0.98
N SER A 50 -0.02 -1.09 1.24
CA SER A 50 0.85 -2.24 1.14
C SER A 50 2.03 -2.19 2.10
N ILE A 51 2.47 -3.37 2.52
CA ILE A 51 3.71 -3.54 3.28
C ILE A 51 4.77 -4.15 2.35
N ARG A 52 5.97 -3.59 2.32
CA ARG A 52 7.00 -3.94 1.32
C ARG A 52 8.41 -4.07 1.91
N PRO A 53 8.69 -5.10 2.74
CA PRO A 53 10.06 -5.41 3.10
C PRO A 53 10.86 -5.84 1.86
N GLN A 54 12.09 -5.36 1.72
CA GLN A 54 12.97 -5.74 0.60
C GLN A 54 14.39 -6.01 1.07
N PHE A 55 15.06 -6.91 0.36
CA PHE A 55 16.48 -7.21 0.50
C PHE A 55 17.11 -7.11 -0.89
N GLN A 56 18.19 -6.36 -1.03
CA GLN A 56 18.91 -6.22 -2.29
C GLN A 56 20.37 -6.66 -2.10
N ASN A 57 20.68 -7.82 -2.67
CA ASN A 57 22.05 -8.32 -2.76
C ASN A 57 22.74 -7.65 -3.95
N MET A 58 23.59 -6.67 -3.67
CA MET A 58 24.39 -5.97 -4.66
C MET A 58 25.76 -6.67 -4.81
N ALA A 59 26.54 -6.37 -5.85
CA ALA A 59 27.91 -6.87 -6.00
C ALA A 59 28.89 -5.68 -5.95
N GLY A 60 30.01 -5.83 -5.24
CA GLY A 60 30.98 -4.76 -5.03
C GLY A 60 30.76 -3.98 -3.72
N ASP A 61 31.45 -2.85 -3.59
CA ASP A 61 31.31 -1.92 -2.46
C ASP A 61 29.99 -1.14 -2.57
N ASP A 62 29.16 -1.22 -1.53
CA ASP A 62 27.83 -0.61 -1.51
C ASP A 62 27.81 0.79 -0.90
N GLY A 63 28.91 1.20 -0.26
CA GLY A 63 29.02 2.47 0.47
C GLY A 63 27.75 2.77 1.29
N LYS A 64 27.15 3.94 1.05
CA LYS A 64 25.91 4.41 1.71
C LYS A 64 24.66 3.55 1.47
N ASN A 65 24.70 2.55 0.59
CA ASN A 65 23.58 1.65 0.32
C ASN A 65 23.68 0.30 1.05
N GLY A 66 24.70 0.09 1.90
CA GLY A 66 24.90 -1.18 2.61
C GLY A 66 23.66 -1.66 3.36
N TYR A 67 22.86 -0.74 3.91
CA TYR A 67 21.59 -1.03 4.60
C TYR A 67 20.60 -1.86 3.77
N LYS A 68 20.65 -1.79 2.44
CA LYS A 68 19.71 -2.51 1.57
C LYS A 68 19.90 -4.03 1.60
N ARG A 69 21.06 -4.52 2.07
CA ARG A 69 21.31 -5.96 2.29
C ARG A 69 20.66 -6.48 3.57
N ASN A 70 20.51 -5.62 4.57
CA ASN A 70 20.02 -6.01 5.89
C ASN A 70 18.50 -6.09 5.94
N GLY A 71 17.82 -5.65 4.89
CA GLY A 71 16.37 -5.51 4.87
C GLY A 71 16.00 -4.05 5.05
N PHE A 72 15.22 -3.49 4.14
CA PHE A 72 14.79 -2.09 4.19
C PHE A 72 13.33 -1.97 3.74
N ASP A 73 12.74 -0.80 3.99
CA ASP A 73 11.42 -0.51 3.43
C ASP A 73 11.50 -0.19 1.92
N GLY A 74 10.91 -1.07 1.11
CA GLY A 74 10.80 -0.92 -0.33
C GLY A 74 9.64 -0.04 -0.78
N GLY A 75 9.05 0.76 0.10
CA GLY A 75 7.93 1.65 -0.17
C GLY A 75 6.60 1.12 0.34
N THR A 76 6.55 0.73 1.61
CA THR A 76 5.30 0.55 2.37
C THR A 76 4.49 1.84 2.30
N ARG A 77 3.18 1.71 2.14
CA ARG A 77 2.27 2.85 2.06
C ARG A 77 0.89 2.53 2.59
N PHE A 78 0.24 3.54 3.15
CA PHE A 78 -1.17 3.55 3.51
C PHE A 78 -1.92 4.54 2.62
N ARG A 79 -3.12 4.17 2.20
CA ARG A 79 -3.99 4.91 1.29
C ARG A 79 -5.31 5.16 2.01
N PHE A 80 -5.77 6.39 1.96
CA PHE A 80 -7.05 6.82 2.49
C PHE A 80 -7.79 7.46 1.34
N ALA A 81 -8.95 6.91 0.99
CA ALA A 81 -9.80 7.47 -0.05
C ALA A 81 -11.18 7.74 0.52
N ALA A 82 -11.65 8.97 0.33
CA ALA A 82 -12.99 9.41 0.69
C ALA A 82 -13.71 9.85 -0.57
N ASP A 83 -14.96 9.42 -0.72
CA ASP A 83 -15.87 9.80 -1.77
C ASP A 83 -17.20 10.15 -1.10
N TYR A 84 -17.52 11.43 -1.05
CA TYR A 84 -18.69 11.95 -0.37
C TYR A 84 -19.69 12.48 -1.39
N TYR A 85 -20.84 11.83 -1.51
CA TYR A 85 -21.91 12.28 -2.39
C TYR A 85 -22.54 13.59 -1.90
N LEU A 86 -22.50 14.62 -2.73
CA LEU A 86 -23.05 15.95 -2.41
C LEU A 86 -24.51 16.06 -2.88
N PHE A 87 -24.73 16.20 -4.19
CA PHE A 87 -26.02 16.37 -4.87
C PHE A 87 -25.83 16.22 -6.39
N ASP A 88 -26.92 16.02 -7.15
CA ASP A 88 -26.99 16.09 -8.62
C ASP A 88 -25.78 15.48 -9.34
N ASP A 89 -25.51 14.21 -9.02
CA ASP A 89 -24.42 13.44 -9.63
C ASP A 89 -23.01 14.01 -9.36
N ILE A 90 -22.82 14.83 -8.31
CA ILE A 90 -21.52 15.33 -7.88
C ILE A 90 -21.11 14.70 -6.56
N SER A 91 -19.87 14.19 -6.53
CA SER A 91 -19.17 13.76 -5.32
C SER A 91 -17.98 14.66 -5.02
N TRP A 92 -17.71 14.92 -3.75
CA TRP A 92 -16.42 15.42 -3.28
C TRP A 92 -15.49 14.24 -2.97
N VAL A 93 -14.38 14.15 -3.70
CA VAL A 93 -13.39 13.09 -3.54
C VAL A 93 -12.12 13.63 -2.90
N SER A 94 -11.54 12.84 -1.99
CA SER A 94 -10.24 13.14 -1.37
C SER A 94 -9.40 11.87 -1.30
N TYR A 95 -8.11 12.01 -1.52
CA TYR A 95 -7.17 10.90 -1.50
C TYR A 95 -5.86 11.31 -0.84
N TYR A 96 -5.34 10.44 0.02
CA TYR A 96 -4.06 10.61 0.68
C TYR A 96 -3.28 9.30 0.67
N GLU A 97 -2.05 9.32 0.17
CA GLU A 97 -1.11 8.20 0.28
C GLU A 97 0.09 8.59 1.15
N LEU A 98 0.25 7.88 2.27
CA LEU A 98 1.33 8.04 3.24
C LEU A 98 2.33 6.89 3.07
N GLY A 99 3.55 7.19 2.64
CA GLY A 99 4.66 6.25 2.71
C GLY A 99 5.22 6.18 4.14
N VAL A 100 5.54 4.97 4.60
CA VAL A 100 6.10 4.74 5.93
C VAL A 100 7.37 3.90 5.81
N ASN A 101 8.48 4.46 6.27
CA ASN A 101 9.74 3.75 6.41
C ASN A 101 9.80 3.16 7.83
N PHE A 102 9.27 1.95 8.00
CA PHE A 102 9.24 1.29 9.31
C PHE A 102 10.62 1.17 9.98
N PRO A 103 11.70 0.78 9.28
CA PRO A 103 13.03 0.80 9.86
C PRO A 103 13.46 2.15 10.43
N ALA A 104 13.19 3.25 9.71
CA ALA A 104 13.50 4.59 10.24
C ALA A 104 12.61 4.95 11.43
N MET A 105 11.28 4.74 11.32
CA MET A 105 10.32 5.02 12.39
C MET A 105 10.61 4.28 13.70
N PHE A 106 11.18 3.07 13.61
CA PHE A 106 11.57 2.26 14.77
C PHE A 106 13.07 2.34 15.11
N ASN A 107 13.85 3.21 14.45
CA ASN A 107 15.29 3.37 14.64
C ASN A 107 16.08 2.05 14.51
N TRP A 108 15.81 1.26 13.47
CA TRP A 108 16.57 0.04 13.20
C TRP A 108 17.95 0.35 12.62
N ASP A 109 18.99 0.01 13.38
CA ASP A 109 20.37 0.26 12.98
C ASP A 109 20.71 -0.38 11.63
N ASN A 110 21.21 0.43 10.67
CA ASN A 110 21.66 -0.05 9.37
C ASN A 110 20.56 -0.73 8.51
N HIS A 111 19.31 -0.27 8.61
CA HIS A 111 18.17 -0.74 7.80
C HIS A 111 17.50 0.36 6.94
N TYR A 112 18.01 1.59 6.99
CA TYR A 112 17.56 2.73 6.19
C TYR A 112 18.75 3.64 5.87
N ALA A 113 18.58 4.57 4.93
CA ALA A 113 19.63 5.53 4.59
C ALA A 113 19.76 6.63 5.66
N ASP A 114 20.98 7.11 5.90
CA ASP A 114 21.21 8.22 6.84
C ASP A 114 20.35 9.44 6.49
N GLY A 115 19.64 9.98 7.48
CA GLY A 115 18.72 11.09 7.31
C GLY A 115 17.43 10.76 6.56
N ALA A 116 17.09 9.48 6.37
CA ALA A 116 15.81 9.09 5.79
C ALA A 116 14.64 9.56 6.68
N ASN A 117 13.58 10.03 6.05
CA ASN A 117 12.35 10.37 6.77
C ASN A 117 11.62 9.10 7.20
N ASP A 118 10.99 9.14 8.38
CA ASP A 118 10.09 8.09 8.86
C ASP A 118 8.86 7.95 7.98
N THR A 119 8.36 9.08 7.48
CA THR A 119 7.17 9.13 6.62
C THR A 119 7.36 10.04 5.43
N THR A 120 6.57 9.82 4.39
CA THR A 120 6.56 10.69 3.21
C THR A 120 5.15 10.79 2.67
N ARG A 121 4.67 12.01 2.42
CA ARG A 121 3.44 12.21 1.65
C ARG A 121 3.71 11.86 0.19
N ARG A 122 3.13 10.77 -0.30
CA ARG A 122 3.34 10.26 -1.66
C ARG A 122 2.34 10.84 -2.65
N MET A 123 1.08 10.98 -2.23
CA MET A 123 0.02 11.59 -3.01
C MET A 123 -0.96 12.30 -2.09
N LEU A 124 -1.48 13.43 -2.54
CA LEU A 124 -2.57 14.15 -1.89
C LEU A 124 -3.35 14.90 -2.96
N TYR A 125 -4.64 14.61 -3.08
CA TYR A 125 -5.53 15.39 -3.91
C TYR A 125 -6.92 15.44 -3.32
N THR A 126 -7.66 16.47 -3.72
CA THR A 126 -9.08 16.62 -3.45
C THR A 126 -9.74 17.27 -4.66
N GLY A 127 -10.99 16.95 -4.93
CA GLY A 127 -11.68 17.48 -6.10
C GLY A 127 -13.14 17.07 -6.17
N LEU A 128 -13.82 17.55 -7.21
CA LEU A 128 -15.19 17.18 -7.51
C LEU A 128 -15.20 16.14 -8.64
N LYS A 129 -15.96 15.06 -8.43
CA LYS A 129 -16.17 13.99 -9.41
C LYS A 129 -17.60 14.06 -9.90
N ALA A 130 -17.79 14.14 -11.21
CA ALA A 130 -19.09 13.94 -11.85
C ALA A 130 -19.39 12.44 -11.96
N ILE A 131 -20.60 12.04 -11.61
CA ILE A 131 -21.14 10.70 -11.69
C ILE A 131 -21.97 10.65 -12.98
N PRO A 132 -21.67 9.78 -13.94
CA PRO A 132 -22.52 9.64 -15.11
C PRO A 132 -23.90 9.13 -14.67
N GLY A 133 -24.94 9.95 -14.80
CA GLY A 133 -26.31 9.50 -14.61
C GLY A 133 -26.73 8.54 -15.72
N VAL A 134 -27.23 7.35 -15.34
CA VAL A 134 -28.11 6.57 -16.22
C VAL A 134 -29.47 7.27 -16.14
N ARG A 135 -29.75 8.16 -17.09
CA ARG A 135 -31.12 8.62 -17.34
C ARG A 135 -31.87 7.58 -18.16
#